data_AF-A0A1V4YE85-F1
#
_entry.id   AF-A0A1V4YE85-F1
#
_cell.length_a   1.000
_cell.length_b   1.000
_cell.length_c   1.000
_cell.angle_alpha   90.00
_cell.angle_beta   90.00
_cell.angle_gamma   90.00
#
_symmetry.space_group_name_H-M   'P 1'
#
loop_
_entity.id
_entity.type
_entity.pdbx_description
1 polymer ?
#
loop_
_entity_poly.entity_id
_entity_poly.type
_entity_poly.pdbx_seq_one_letter_code
_entity_poly.pdbx_strand_id
1 'polypeptide(L)'
;MESSISVYGYRHNVNKTANISQAIRRIRILGCISLELCYVACGKLDAYIDVRGSLRLTDVAAGKLIIEEAGGMVTDEKGCKLLLNDNFINQVYMVATNGIFHQSILEIAGR
;
A
#
# COMPACT_ATOMS: atom_id res chain seq x y z
N MET A 1 -3.35 -14.14 8.75
CA MET A 1 -3.55 -12.87 9.48
C MET A 1 -5.01 -12.44 9.32
N GLU A 2 -5.69 -11.99 10.38
CA GLU A 2 -7.07 -11.47 10.25
C GLU A 2 -7.09 -10.02 9.72
N SER A 3 -6.50 -9.79 8.54
CA SER A 3 -6.36 -8.46 7.97
C SER A 3 -7.33 -8.18 6.81
N SER A 4 -7.63 -6.91 6.62
CA SER A 4 -8.40 -6.36 5.51
C SER A 4 -7.57 -5.32 4.77
N ILE A 5 -7.15 -5.60 3.55
CA ILE A 5 -6.25 -4.70 2.79
C ILE A 5 -6.85 -4.32 1.45
N SER A 6 -6.29 -3.27 0.84
CA SER A 6 -6.45 -2.99 -0.58
C SER A 6 -5.22 -3.42 -1.37
N VAL A 7 -5.45 -4.08 -2.50
CA VAL A 7 -4.40 -4.49 -3.45
C VAL A 7 -4.82 -4.07 -4.85
N TYR A 8 -4.02 -3.23 -5.47
CA TYR A 8 -4.26 -2.78 -6.84
C TYR A 8 -3.22 -3.37 -7.80
N GLY A 9 -3.66 -3.86 -8.96
CA GLY A 9 -2.77 -4.33 -10.01
C GLY A 9 -2.83 -5.81 -10.38
N TYR A 10 -3.94 -6.48 -10.05
CA TYR A 10 -4.13 -7.93 -10.25
C TYR A 10 -3.63 -8.47 -11.61
N ARG A 11 -3.89 -7.75 -12.71
CA ARG A 11 -3.52 -8.20 -14.06
C ARG A 11 -2.03 -8.08 -14.40
N HIS A 12 -1.30 -7.19 -13.72
CA HIS A 12 0.10 -6.92 -14.03
C HIS A 12 1.04 -7.90 -13.32
N ASN A 13 0.65 -8.39 -12.14
CA ASN A 13 1.47 -9.33 -11.39
C ASN A 13 0.58 -10.37 -10.68
N VAL A 14 0.12 -11.35 -11.46
CA VAL A 14 -0.83 -12.37 -11.02
C VAL A 14 -0.26 -13.19 -9.86
N ASN A 15 1.00 -13.62 -9.96
CA ASN A 15 1.64 -14.43 -8.91
C ASN A 15 1.75 -13.68 -7.58
N LYS A 16 2.20 -12.42 -7.63
CA LYS A 16 2.30 -11.56 -6.44
C LYS A 16 0.94 -11.32 -5.81
N THR A 17 -0.07 -11.04 -6.63
CA THR A 17 -1.43 -10.81 -6.14
C THR A 17 -2.06 -12.09 -5.58
N ALA A 18 -1.79 -13.24 -6.19
CA ALA A 18 -2.23 -14.54 -5.70
C ALA A 18 -1.62 -14.84 -4.32
N ASN A 19 -0.31 -14.66 -4.14
CA ASN A 19 0.36 -14.84 -2.86
C ASN A 19 -0.25 -13.95 -1.76
N ILE A 20 -0.48 -12.67 -2.06
CA ILE A 20 -1.15 -11.75 -1.14
C ILE A 20 -2.57 -12.23 -0.81
N SER A 21 -3.34 -12.67 -1.81
CA SER A 21 -4.72 -13.12 -1.60
C SER A 21 -4.84 -14.38 -0.74
N GLN A 22 -3.84 -15.24 -0.74
CA GLN A 22 -3.83 -16.46 0.09
C GLN A 22 -3.53 -16.16 1.57
N ALA A 23 -2.76 -15.10 1.86
CA ALA A 23 -2.34 -14.77 3.22
C ALA A 23 -3.31 -13.81 3.96
N ILE A 24 -4.18 -13.13 3.23
CA ILE A 24 -5.03 -12.04 3.72
C ILE A 24 -6.49 -12.47 3.79
N ARG A 25 -7.17 -12.12 4.89
CA ARG A 25 -8.57 -12.51 5.11
C ARG A 25 -9.55 -11.80 4.17
N ARG A 26 -9.37 -10.50 3.93
CA ARG A 26 -10.27 -9.71 3.07
C ARG A 26 -9.48 -8.77 2.16
N ILE A 27 -9.81 -8.81 0.88
CA ILE A 27 -9.35 -7.81 -0.09
C ILE A 27 -10.49 -6.83 -0.39
N ARG A 28 -10.15 -5.56 -0.56
CA ARG A 28 -11.02 -4.48 -1.00
C ARG A 28 -10.34 -3.76 -2.17
N ILE A 29 -11.11 -3.33 -3.17
CA ILE A 29 -10.61 -2.51 -4.27
C ILE A 29 -11.65 -1.41 -4.48
N LEU A 30 -11.36 -0.20 -4.01
CA LEU A 30 -12.31 0.93 -4.08
C LEU A 30 -12.11 1.77 -5.34
N GLY A 31 -10.97 1.61 -6.03
CA GLY A 31 -10.67 2.36 -7.25
C GLY A 31 -10.26 3.81 -7.03
N CYS A 32 -10.08 4.23 -5.77
CA CYS A 32 -9.67 5.58 -5.39
C CYS A 32 -8.57 5.48 -4.33
N ILE A 33 -7.32 5.67 -4.75
CA ILE A 33 -6.17 5.49 -3.86
C ILE A 33 -6.16 6.46 -2.68
N SER A 34 -6.52 7.73 -2.88
CA SER A 34 -6.57 8.71 -1.80
C SER A 34 -7.56 8.30 -0.70
N LEU A 35 -8.72 7.75 -1.09
CA LEU A 35 -9.69 7.19 -0.15
C LEU A 35 -9.15 5.95 0.56
N GLU A 36 -8.50 5.04 -0.16
CA GLU A 36 -7.94 3.82 0.42
C GLU A 36 -6.82 4.13 1.43
N LEU A 37 -5.96 5.12 1.14
CA LEU A 37 -4.94 5.60 2.08
C LEU A 37 -5.56 6.22 3.34
N CYS A 38 -6.63 7.01 3.21
CA CYS A 38 -7.37 7.53 4.36
C CYS A 38 -8.02 6.40 5.19
N TYR A 39 -8.49 5.32 4.55
CA TYR A 39 -9.00 4.16 5.26
C TYR A 39 -7.92 3.38 6.00
N VAL A 40 -6.69 3.36 5.47
CA VAL A 40 -5.54 2.83 6.21
C VAL A 40 -5.24 3.70 7.43
N ALA A 41 -5.18 5.02 7.27
CA ALA A 41 -4.93 5.95 8.37
C ALA A 41 -5.98 5.83 9.49
N CYS A 42 -7.26 5.67 9.14
CA CYS A 42 -8.36 5.51 10.09
C CYS A 42 -8.52 4.06 10.63
N GLY A 43 -7.62 3.13 10.28
CA GLY A 43 -7.66 1.74 10.72
C GLY A 43 -8.84 0.92 10.17
N LYS A 44 -9.50 1.38 9.11
CA LYS A 44 -10.56 0.62 8.40
C LYS A 44 -9.98 -0.42 7.46
N LEU A 45 -8.79 -0.16 6.94
CA LEU A 45 -7.94 -1.11 6.23
C LEU A 45 -6.61 -1.24 6.99
N ASP A 46 -6.02 -2.41 6.97
CA ASP A 46 -4.71 -2.64 7.55
C ASP A 46 -3.58 -2.19 6.62
N ALA A 47 -3.82 -2.24 5.31
CA ALA A 47 -2.84 -1.82 4.31
C ALA A 47 -3.43 -1.50 2.93
N TYR A 48 -2.61 -0.82 2.15
CA TYR A 48 -2.72 -0.61 0.72
C TYR A 48 -1.42 -1.05 0.03
N ILE A 49 -1.53 -1.79 -1.07
CA ILE A 49 -0.41 -2.28 -1.88
C ILE A 49 -0.70 -2.02 -3.36
N ASP A 50 0.19 -1.30 -4.07
CA ASP A 50 0.17 -1.25 -5.54
C ASP A 50 1.21 -2.21 -6.11
N VAL A 51 0.75 -3.30 -6.75
CA VAL A 51 1.64 -4.28 -7.38
C VAL A 51 2.03 -3.91 -8.81
N ARG A 52 1.50 -2.80 -9.35
CA ARG A 52 1.85 -2.30 -10.69
C ARG A 52 3.09 -1.43 -10.67
N GLY A 53 3.27 -0.66 -9.58
CA GLY A 53 4.23 0.43 -9.53
C GLY A 53 3.90 1.50 -10.53
N SER A 54 2.64 1.91 -10.61
CA SER A 54 2.20 2.91 -11.59
C SER A 54 1.58 4.14 -10.95
N LEU A 55 1.74 4.30 -9.63
CA LEU A 55 1.22 5.44 -8.90
C LEU A 55 2.06 6.67 -9.19
N ARG A 56 1.40 7.82 -9.27
CA ARG A 56 2.10 9.11 -9.38
C ARG A 56 2.24 9.73 -8.01
N LEU A 57 3.25 10.57 -7.86
CA LEU A 57 3.49 11.33 -6.63
C LEU A 57 2.24 12.09 -6.15
N THR A 58 1.51 12.71 -7.07
CA THR A 58 0.28 13.48 -6.77
C THR A 58 -0.81 12.61 -6.15
N ASP A 59 -0.87 11.34 -6.51
CA ASP A 59 -1.92 10.42 -6.06
C ASP A 59 -1.71 10.00 -4.60
N VAL A 60 -0.44 10.04 -4.13
CA VAL A 60 -0.04 9.45 -2.86
C VAL A 60 0.49 10.45 -1.84
N ALA A 61 0.94 11.64 -2.25
CA ALA A 61 1.64 12.58 -1.36
C ALA A 61 0.81 12.96 -0.12
N ALA A 62 -0.45 13.36 -0.32
CA ALA A 62 -1.34 13.71 0.79
C ALA A 62 -1.64 12.50 1.69
N GLY A 63 -1.93 11.34 1.09
CA GLY A 63 -2.24 10.12 1.84
C GLY A 63 -1.05 9.62 2.66
N LYS A 64 0.18 9.74 2.14
CA LYS A 64 1.40 9.43 2.87
C LYS A 64 1.50 10.23 4.17
N LEU A 65 1.34 11.56 4.09
CA LEU A 65 1.41 12.43 5.25
C LEU A 65 0.34 12.05 6.28
N ILE A 66 -0.91 11.85 5.84
CA ILE A 66 -2.02 11.48 6.73
C ILE A 66 -1.75 10.16 7.45
N ILE A 67 -1.23 9.15 6.76
CA ILE A 67 -0.92 7.85 7.36
C ILE A 67 0.23 7.97 8.37
N GLU A 68 1.30 8.67 8.02
CA GLU A 68 2.45 8.87 8.92
C GLU A 68 2.02 9.61 10.21
N GLU A 69 1.20 10.66 10.11
CA GLU A 69 0.67 11.39 11.27
C GLU A 69 -0.32 10.55 12.11
N ALA A 70 -1.02 9.61 11.49
CA ALA A 70 -1.87 8.63 12.18
C ALA A 70 -1.06 7.50 12.87
N GLY A 71 0.27 7.51 12.79
CA GLY A 71 1.15 6.48 13.35
C GLY A 71 1.33 5.25 12.45
N GLY A 72 0.87 5.32 11.21
CA GLY A 72 1.09 4.28 10.20
C GLY A 72 2.47 4.35 9.55
N MET A 73 2.71 3.43 8.62
CA MET A 73 4.00 3.29 7.93
C MET A 73 3.81 3.29 6.42
N VAL A 74 4.69 4.00 5.71
CA VAL A 74 4.66 4.11 4.25
C VAL A 74 6.07 3.89 3.69
N THR A 75 6.22 2.81 2.93
CA THR A 75 7.51 2.38 2.39
C THR A 75 7.42 2.06 0.91
N ASP A 76 8.59 1.91 0.28
CA ASP A 76 8.71 1.22 -1.00
C ASP A 76 8.54 -0.31 -0.82
N GLU A 77 8.63 -1.06 -1.91
CA GLU A 77 8.54 -2.52 -1.92
C GLU A 77 9.71 -3.22 -1.20
N LYS A 78 10.81 -2.50 -0.97
CA LYS A 78 11.99 -2.96 -0.22
C LYS A 78 11.88 -2.61 1.26
N GLY A 79 10.77 -2.04 1.71
CA GLY A 79 10.54 -1.58 3.08
C GLY A 79 11.42 -0.42 3.51
N CYS A 80 12.02 0.32 2.57
CA CYS A 80 12.67 1.59 2.86
C CYS A 80 11.62 2.70 2.92
N LYS A 81 11.84 3.71 3.76
CA LYS A 81 10.93 4.87 3.85
C LYS A 81 10.69 5.44 2.46
N LEU A 82 9.43 5.62 2.11
CA LEU A 82 9.09 6.13 0.79
C LEU A 82 9.52 7.59 0.67
N LEU A 83 10.45 7.87 -0.24
CA LEU A 83 10.89 9.23 -0.56
C LEU A 83 10.15 9.70 -1.81
N LEU A 84 9.42 10.81 -1.67
CA LEU A 84 8.74 11.47 -2.78
C LEU A 84 9.67 12.56 -3.31
N ASN A 85 10.29 12.30 -4.47
CA ASN A 85 11.14 13.28 -5.14
C ASN A 85 10.29 14.23 -5.98
N ASP A 86 10.73 15.47 -6.22
CA ASP A 86 9.98 16.52 -6.95
C ASP A 86 9.71 16.22 -8.45
N ASN A 87 9.96 14.99 -8.91
CA ASN A 87 9.68 14.57 -10.28
C ASN A 87 8.28 13.93 -10.38
N PHE A 88 7.32 14.70 -10.87
CA PHE A 88 5.93 14.30 -11.06
C PHE A 88 5.70 13.19 -12.12
N ILE A 89 6.72 12.85 -12.92
CA ILE A 89 6.64 11.81 -13.95
C ILE A 89 6.96 10.43 -13.36
N ASN A 90 7.73 10.39 -12.26
CA ASN A 90 8.20 9.14 -11.71
C ASN A 90 7.07 8.32 -11.11
N GLN A 91 7.09 7.03 -11.44
CA GLN A 91 6.22 6.04 -10.85
C GLN A 91 6.72 5.67 -9.45
N VAL A 92 5.76 5.37 -8.59
CA VAL A 92 6.01 5.06 -7.18
C VAL A 92 5.48 3.67 -6.88
N TYR A 93 6.34 2.84 -6.29
CA TYR A 93 5.94 1.62 -5.61
C TYR A 93 5.70 1.96 -4.15
N MET A 94 4.52 1.61 -3.63
CA MET A 94 4.12 1.97 -2.27
C MET A 94 3.47 0.78 -1.58
N VAL A 95 3.92 0.54 -0.35
CA VAL A 95 3.24 -0.24 0.67
C VAL A 95 2.91 0.70 1.82
N ALA A 96 1.62 0.91 2.06
CA ALA A 96 1.13 1.77 3.13
C ALA A 96 0.33 0.94 4.13
N THR A 97 0.59 1.06 5.43
CA THR A 97 -0.06 0.25 6.47
C THR A 97 -0.41 1.08 7.70
N ASN A 98 -1.31 0.56 8.53
CA ASN A 98 -1.65 1.13 9.84
C ASN A 98 -0.56 0.93 10.91
N GLY A 99 0.64 0.48 10.52
CA GLY A 99 1.79 0.26 11.41
C GLY A 99 1.85 -1.13 12.07
N ILE A 100 0.71 -1.74 12.41
CA ILE A 100 0.67 -2.99 13.22
C ILE A 100 1.32 -4.17 12.49
N PHE A 101 1.00 -4.33 11.20
CA PHE A 101 1.38 -5.50 10.41
C PHE A 101 2.38 -5.19 9.29
N HIS A 102 3.10 -4.07 9.38
CA HIS A 102 3.91 -3.58 8.27
C HIS A 102 4.93 -4.61 7.75
N GLN A 103 5.70 -5.21 8.66
CA GLN A 103 6.74 -6.18 8.30
C GLN A 103 6.16 -7.46 7.67
N SER A 104 5.12 -8.03 8.28
CA SER A 104 4.45 -9.22 7.73
C SER A 104 3.85 -8.97 6.36
N ILE A 105 3.34 -7.75 6.11
CA ILE A 105 2.78 -7.38 4.81
C ILE A 105 3.88 -7.25 3.75
N LEU A 106 5.05 -6.73 4.10
CA LEU A 106 6.20 -6.67 3.20
C LEU A 106 6.67 -8.07 2.77
N GLU A 107 6.77 -9.01 3.72
CA GLU A 107 7.14 -10.41 3.45
C GLU A 107 6.12 -11.09 2.52
N ILE A 108 4.83 -10.90 2.77
CA ILE A 108 3.75 -11.40 1.90
C ILE A 108 3.82 -10.75 0.51
N ALA A 109 4.19 -9.47 0.45
CA ALA A 109 4.43 -8.74 -0.80
C ALA A 109 5.78 -9.10 -1.46
N GLY A 110 6.45 -10.16 -1.04
CA GLY A 110 7.63 -10.72 -1.72
C GLY A 110 8.92 -9.94 -1.49
N ARG A 111 9.06 -9.29 -0.33
CA ARG A 111 10.37 -8.95 0.23
C ARG A 111 11.06 -10.20 0.79
#